data_AF-A0A564XUB3-F1
#
_entry.id   AF-A0A564XUB3-F1
#
_cell.length_a   1.000
_cell.length_b   1.000
_cell.length_c   1.000
_cell.angle_alpha   90.00
_cell.angle_beta   90.00
_cell.angle_gamma   90.00
#
_symmetry.space_group_name_H-M   'P 1'
#
loop_
_entity.id
_entity.type
_entity.pdbx_description
1 polymer ?
#
loop_
_entity_poly.entity_id
_entity_poly.type
_entity_poly.pdbx_seq_one_letter_code
_entity_poly.pdbx_strand_id
1 'polypeptide(L)'
;MYFTKLLPIVRDDHDKAMETMRKALDMVKNEHINMFIFPEGTRNRNGENILPFKKGAFHLAIQAHLPIIPVVISSYRSFLDHKKKVFDDATYGVYILEPIPTEGLASANAGSLMQQTYDAMNEIFKLTTLVNKEDLWMDVREMRILNQKKVEKDEDGGKEEQKLQDPLIEEAKQ
;
A
#
# COMPACT_ATOMS: atom_id res chain seq x y z
N MET A 1 -2.57 1.07 -33.26
CA MET A 1 -2.03 1.03 -31.89
C MET A 1 -3.16 0.56 -30.96
N TYR A 2 -3.32 -0.77 -30.80
CA TYR A 2 -4.45 -1.41 -30.08
C TYR A 2 -3.99 -2.07 -28.76
N PHE A 3 -3.00 -1.47 -28.08
CA PHE A 3 -2.25 -2.20 -27.05
C PHE A 3 -2.99 -2.35 -25.71
N THR A 4 -3.96 -1.47 -25.42
CA THR A 4 -4.76 -1.51 -24.18
C THR A 4 -6.23 -1.24 -24.47
N LYS A 5 -7.10 -2.24 -24.23
CA LYS A 5 -8.54 -2.06 -24.31
C LYS A 5 -9.00 -1.23 -23.09
N LEU A 6 -9.44 0.01 -23.32
CA LEU A 6 -9.96 0.89 -22.28
C LEU A 6 -11.46 0.63 -22.06
N LEU A 7 -11.86 0.40 -20.81
CA LEU A 7 -13.26 0.25 -20.42
C LEU A 7 -13.69 1.46 -19.55
N PRO A 8 -14.36 2.47 -20.11
CA PRO A 8 -14.76 3.65 -19.37
C PRO A 8 -15.93 3.34 -18.43
N ILE A 9 -15.78 3.61 -17.14
CA ILE A 9 -16.85 3.49 -16.15
C ILE A 9 -17.62 4.82 -16.05
N VAL A 10 -18.89 4.81 -16.45
CA VAL A 10 -19.81 5.94 -16.26
C VAL A 10 -20.28 5.93 -14.81
N ARG A 11 -19.84 6.89 -14.01
CA ARG A 11 -20.01 6.86 -12.54
C ARG A 11 -21.40 7.28 -12.07
N ASP A 12 -22.07 8.10 -12.86
CA ASP A 12 -23.38 8.68 -12.54
C ASP A 12 -24.55 7.81 -13.04
N ASP A 13 -24.23 6.70 -13.71
CA ASP A 13 -25.20 5.77 -14.29
C ASP A 13 -24.82 4.34 -13.87
N HIS A 14 -25.51 3.86 -12.84
CA HIS A 14 -25.24 2.55 -12.24
C HIS A 14 -25.38 1.41 -13.28
N ASP A 15 -26.38 1.48 -14.14
CA ASP A 15 -26.67 0.40 -15.09
C ASP A 15 -25.58 0.33 -16.17
N LYS A 16 -25.14 1.47 -16.69
CA LYS A 16 -23.99 1.52 -17.62
C LYS A 16 -22.69 1.11 -16.97
N ALA A 17 -22.47 1.46 -15.71
CA ALA A 17 -21.30 0.98 -14.96
C ALA A 17 -21.32 -0.55 -14.87
N MET A 18 -22.46 -1.13 -14.49
CA MET A 18 -22.62 -2.58 -14.39
C MET A 18 -22.48 -3.30 -15.74
N GLU A 19 -23.01 -2.72 -16.82
CA GLU A 19 -22.81 -3.24 -18.18
C GLU A 19 -21.32 -3.29 -18.55
N THR A 20 -20.58 -2.22 -18.24
CA THR A 20 -19.13 -2.15 -18.50
C THR A 20 -18.37 -3.19 -17.68
N MET A 21 -18.75 -3.39 -16.41
CA MET A 21 -18.15 -4.41 -15.55
C MET A 21 -18.44 -5.83 -16.05
N ARG A 22 -19.63 -6.09 -16.61
CA ARG A 22 -19.94 -7.38 -17.26
C ARG A 22 -19.07 -7.60 -18.49
N LYS A 23 -18.91 -6.60 -19.35
CA LYS A 23 -17.99 -6.66 -20.50
C LYS A 23 -16.55 -6.95 -20.05
N ALA A 24 -16.11 -6.30 -18.97
CA ALA A 24 -14.79 -6.57 -18.37
C ALA A 24 -14.65 -8.04 -17.95
N LEU A 25 -15.67 -8.60 -17.29
CA LEU A 25 -15.70 -10.01 -16.88
C LEU A 25 -15.60 -10.96 -18.08
N ASP A 26 -16.38 -10.70 -19.13
CA ASP A 26 -16.38 -11.52 -20.34
C ASP A 26 -15.01 -11.50 -21.04
N MET A 27 -14.39 -10.32 -21.12
CA MET A 27 -13.05 -10.18 -21.71
C MET A 27 -12.01 -10.95 -20.91
N VAL A 28 -12.05 -10.84 -19.57
CA VAL A 28 -11.13 -11.57 -18.68
C VAL A 28 -11.29 -13.09 -18.86
N LYS A 29 -12.52 -13.60 -18.94
CA LYS A 29 -12.80 -15.03 -19.07
C LYS A 29 -12.49 -15.59 -20.46
N ASN A 30 -12.85 -14.87 -21.51
CA ASN A 30 -12.77 -15.39 -22.88
C ASN A 30 -11.46 -15.04 -23.57
N GLU A 31 -10.89 -13.88 -23.26
CA GLU A 31 -9.69 -13.35 -23.92
C GLU A 31 -8.43 -13.45 -23.06
N HIS A 32 -8.54 -13.95 -21.82
CA HIS A 32 -7.42 -14.16 -20.90
C HIS A 32 -6.59 -12.88 -20.66
N ILE A 33 -7.28 -11.74 -20.55
CA ILE A 33 -6.63 -10.45 -20.35
C ILE A 33 -6.40 -10.15 -18.86
N ASN A 34 -5.30 -9.43 -18.59
CA ASN A 34 -5.04 -8.84 -17.28
C ASN A 34 -5.72 -7.47 -17.19
N MET A 35 -6.22 -7.14 -16.00
CA MET A 35 -6.99 -5.91 -15.77
C MET A 35 -6.40 -5.12 -14.60
N PHE A 36 -6.19 -3.83 -14.84
CA PHE A 36 -5.80 -2.88 -13.81
C PHE A 36 -7.00 -2.02 -13.42
N ILE A 37 -7.29 -1.94 -12.12
CA ILE A 37 -8.38 -1.13 -11.58
C ILE A 37 -7.83 -0.21 -10.50
N PHE A 38 -8.24 1.05 -10.52
CA PHE A 38 -8.00 2.01 -9.45
C PHE A 38 -9.27 2.14 -8.60
N PRO A 39 -9.41 1.37 -7.51
CA PRO A 39 -10.67 1.26 -6.76
C PRO A 39 -11.09 2.56 -6.06
N GLU A 40 -10.17 3.51 -5.89
CA GLU A 40 -10.44 4.87 -5.39
C GLU A 40 -11.25 5.72 -6.37
N GLY A 41 -11.11 5.45 -7.67
CA GLY A 41 -11.76 6.18 -8.76
C GLY A 41 -11.21 7.59 -9.01
N THR A 42 -10.28 8.11 -8.20
CA THR A 42 -9.63 9.41 -8.45
C THR A 42 -8.22 9.41 -7.89
N ARG A 43 -7.39 10.36 -8.32
CA ARG A 43 -6.04 10.51 -7.81
C ARG A 43 -6.06 11.14 -6.42
N ASN A 44 -5.30 10.56 -5.50
CA ASN A 44 -5.00 11.15 -4.21
C ASN A 44 -4.11 12.40 -4.38
N ARG A 45 -4.56 13.56 -3.90
CA ARG A 45 -3.87 14.86 -4.03
C ARG A 45 -3.08 15.22 -2.76
N ASN A 46 -2.24 14.30 -2.30
CA ASN A 46 -1.33 14.43 -1.15
C ASN A 46 -1.93 14.09 0.24
N GLY A 47 -2.87 13.14 0.32
CA GLY A 47 -3.29 12.54 1.59
C GLY A 47 -2.23 11.63 2.22
N GLU A 48 -2.33 11.41 3.54
CA GLU A 48 -1.49 10.45 4.29
C GLU A 48 -1.94 9.00 4.12
N ASN A 49 -3.18 8.83 3.70
CA ASN A 49 -3.82 7.54 3.47
C ASN A 49 -4.24 7.43 2.00
N ILE A 50 -4.37 6.20 1.54
CA ILE A 50 -5.08 5.88 0.29
C ILE A 50 -6.55 6.33 0.41
N LEU A 51 -7.18 6.72 -0.71
CA LEU A 51 -8.59 7.09 -0.68
C LEU A 51 -9.50 5.86 -0.46
N PRO A 52 -10.73 6.05 0.07
CA PRO A 52 -11.66 4.95 0.24
C PRO A 52 -11.98 4.22 -1.07
N PHE A 53 -12.01 2.89 -1.02
CA PHE A 53 -12.28 2.05 -2.18
C PHE A 53 -13.78 1.93 -2.50
N LYS A 54 -14.07 1.73 -3.78
CA LYS A 54 -15.38 1.35 -4.30
C LYS A 54 -15.48 -0.18 -4.42
N LYS A 55 -16.67 -0.73 -4.10
CA LYS A 55 -16.91 -2.19 -4.06
C LYS A 55 -16.91 -2.89 -5.43
N GLY A 56 -17.13 -2.16 -6.53
CA GLY A 56 -17.37 -2.76 -7.85
C GLY A 56 -16.25 -3.71 -8.32
N ALA A 57 -14.99 -3.32 -8.12
CA ALA A 57 -13.82 -4.13 -8.48
C ALA A 57 -13.79 -5.49 -7.75
N PHE A 58 -14.22 -5.51 -6.48
CA PHE A 58 -14.19 -6.69 -5.63
C PHE A 58 -15.32 -7.66 -5.98
N HIS A 59 -16.50 -7.15 -6.34
CA HIS A 59 -17.55 -7.98 -6.93
C HIS A 59 -17.10 -8.63 -8.24
N LEU A 60 -16.32 -7.93 -9.06
CA LEU A 60 -15.81 -8.45 -10.32
C LEU A 60 -14.79 -9.57 -10.08
N ALA A 61 -13.84 -9.36 -9.18
CA ALA A 61 -12.84 -10.37 -8.83
C ALA A 61 -13.49 -11.67 -8.32
N ILE A 62 -14.48 -11.55 -7.43
CA ILE A 62 -15.23 -12.71 -6.90
C ILE A 62 -15.99 -13.43 -8.03
N GLN A 63 -16.69 -12.71 -8.91
CA GLN A 63 -17.42 -13.32 -10.04
C GLN A 63 -16.50 -13.96 -11.10
N ALA A 64 -15.26 -13.47 -11.20
CA ALA A 64 -14.23 -14.02 -12.06
C ALA A 64 -13.51 -15.22 -11.40
N HIS A 65 -13.63 -15.39 -10.09
CA HIS A 65 -12.78 -16.27 -9.28
C HIS A 65 -11.28 -16.03 -9.53
N LEU A 66 -10.89 -14.77 -9.66
CA LEU A 66 -9.50 -14.39 -9.88
C LEU A 66 -8.92 -13.65 -8.67
N PRO A 67 -7.66 -13.97 -8.29
CA PRO A 67 -7.01 -13.31 -7.18
C PRO A 67 -6.78 -11.83 -7.47
N ILE A 68 -6.82 -11.01 -6.42
CA ILE A 68 -6.46 -9.60 -6.48
C ILE A 68 -4.98 -9.49 -6.16
N ILE A 69 -4.20 -8.82 -7.00
CA ILE A 69 -2.80 -8.48 -6.73
C ILE A 69 -2.77 -7.00 -6.31
N PRO A 70 -2.58 -6.67 -5.02
CA PRO A 70 -2.53 -5.30 -4.58
C PRO A 70 -1.21 -4.65 -5.02
N VAL A 71 -1.29 -3.51 -5.69
CA VAL A 71 -0.12 -2.74 -6.13
C VAL A 71 -0.20 -1.34 -5.55
N VAL A 72 0.82 -0.96 -4.78
CA VAL A 72 0.92 0.33 -4.12
C VAL A 72 1.98 1.17 -4.81
N ILE A 73 1.61 2.39 -5.20
CA ILE A 73 2.54 3.40 -5.69
C ILE A 73 2.79 4.37 -4.55
N SER A 74 4.05 4.72 -4.30
CA SER A 74 4.42 5.65 -3.23
C SER A 74 3.72 7.00 -3.34
N SER A 75 3.58 7.69 -2.22
CA SER A 75 3.04 9.04 -2.19
C SER A 75 3.81 10.00 -3.10
N TYR A 76 3.08 10.88 -3.80
CA TYR A 76 3.67 11.89 -4.68
C TYR A 76 4.16 13.14 -3.92
N ARG A 77 4.02 13.17 -2.59
CA ARG A 77 4.36 14.32 -1.74
C ARG A 77 5.78 14.84 -1.94
N SER A 78 6.73 13.98 -2.30
CA SER A 78 8.13 14.33 -2.46
C SER A 78 8.43 15.15 -3.72
N PHE A 79 7.58 15.09 -4.75
CA PHE A 79 7.87 15.72 -6.05
C PHE A 79 6.68 16.42 -6.72
N LEU A 80 5.44 16.23 -6.24
CA LEU A 80 4.25 16.84 -6.83
C LEU A 80 3.53 17.75 -5.83
N ASP A 81 3.67 19.07 -6.03
CA ASP A 81 2.91 20.09 -5.31
C ASP A 81 1.73 20.56 -6.17
N HIS A 82 0.55 20.02 -5.89
CA HIS A 82 -0.69 20.41 -6.58
C HIS A 82 -1.09 21.88 -6.39
N LYS A 83 -0.73 22.50 -5.25
CA LYS A 83 -1.10 23.89 -4.97
C LYS A 83 -0.21 24.85 -5.75
N LYS A 84 1.10 24.58 -5.76
CA LYS A 84 2.08 25.38 -6.49
C LYS A 84 2.15 25.04 -7.97
N LYS A 85 1.54 23.92 -8.39
CA LYS A 85 1.61 23.38 -9.77
C LYS A 85 3.05 23.11 -10.22
N VAL A 86 3.88 22.64 -9.29
CA VAL A 86 5.29 22.31 -9.51
C VAL A 86 5.44 20.80 -9.54
N PHE A 87 6.30 20.33 -10.44
CA PHE A 87 6.70 18.94 -10.58
C PHE A 87 8.23 18.89 -10.59
N ASP A 88 8.81 18.29 -9.55
CA ASP A 88 10.25 18.10 -9.40
C ASP A 88 10.67 16.70 -9.88
N ASP A 89 11.98 16.45 -9.92
CA ASP A 89 12.51 15.11 -10.20
C ASP A 89 11.95 14.08 -9.22
N ALA A 90 11.40 13.01 -9.79
CA ALA A 90 10.54 12.07 -9.09
C ALA A 90 11.21 10.70 -8.94
N THR A 91 11.58 10.35 -7.71
CA THR A 91 11.77 8.95 -7.32
C THR A 91 10.48 8.44 -6.71
N TYR A 92 9.96 7.33 -7.23
CA TYR A 92 8.77 6.67 -6.69
C TYR A 92 8.99 5.17 -6.58
N GLY A 93 8.38 4.57 -5.56
CA GLY A 93 8.38 3.14 -5.33
C GLY A 93 7.11 2.49 -5.86
N VAL A 94 7.23 1.29 -6.41
CA VAL A 94 6.10 0.43 -6.77
C VAL A 94 6.23 -0.86 -5.97
N TYR A 95 5.26 -1.12 -5.10
CA TYR A 95 5.25 -2.24 -4.18
C TYR A 95 4.13 -3.20 -4.59
N ILE A 96 4.50 -4.42 -4.95
CA ILE A 96 3.56 -5.48 -5.31
C ILE A 96 3.40 -6.38 -4.09
N LEU A 97 2.17 -6.53 -3.60
CA LEU A 97 1.85 -7.32 -2.44
C LEU A 97 1.40 -8.72 -2.84
N GLU A 98 1.33 -9.60 -1.83
CA GLU A 98 0.87 -10.98 -2.03
C GLU A 98 -0.55 -11.02 -2.61
N PRO A 99 -0.83 -11.96 -3.53
CA PRO A 99 -2.15 -12.15 -4.09
C PRO A 99 -3.18 -12.49 -3.00
N ILE A 100 -4.34 -11.83 -3.04
CA ILE A 100 -5.48 -12.12 -2.17
C ILE A 100 -6.44 -13.04 -2.96
N PRO A 101 -6.57 -14.32 -2.57
CA PRO A 101 -7.40 -15.26 -3.31
C PRO A 101 -8.89 -14.95 -3.15
N THR A 102 -9.67 -15.25 -4.19
CA THR A 102 -11.14 -15.08 -4.19
C THR A 102 -11.89 -16.40 -4.33
N GLU A 103 -11.20 -17.53 -4.38
CA GLU A 103 -11.80 -18.86 -4.46
C GLU A 103 -12.68 -19.12 -3.23
N GLY A 104 -13.87 -19.68 -3.45
CA GLY A 104 -14.84 -19.95 -2.38
C GLY A 104 -15.53 -18.72 -1.78
N LEU A 105 -15.20 -17.51 -2.20
CA LEU A 105 -15.89 -16.30 -1.74
C LEU A 105 -17.25 -16.13 -2.45
N ALA A 106 -18.25 -15.70 -1.69
CA ALA A 106 -19.55 -15.30 -2.21
C ALA A 106 -19.60 -13.78 -2.44
N SER A 107 -20.57 -13.31 -3.22
CA SER A 107 -20.75 -11.87 -3.51
C SER A 107 -20.89 -11.02 -2.22
N ALA A 108 -21.44 -11.59 -1.14
CA ALA A 108 -21.54 -10.94 0.17
C ALA A 108 -20.17 -10.61 0.80
N ASN A 109 -19.12 -11.33 0.44
CA ASN A 109 -17.75 -11.11 0.92
C ASN A 109 -17.04 -9.95 0.22
N ALA A 110 -17.64 -9.30 -0.79
CA ALA A 110 -17.00 -8.20 -1.50
C ALA A 110 -16.61 -7.04 -0.58
N GLY A 111 -17.39 -6.78 0.47
CA GLY A 111 -17.07 -5.74 1.45
C GLY A 111 -15.85 -6.07 2.30
N SER A 112 -15.73 -7.30 2.80
CA SER A 112 -14.57 -7.73 3.59
C SER A 112 -13.31 -7.84 2.73
N LEU A 113 -13.43 -8.35 1.50
CA LEU A 113 -12.33 -8.41 0.55
C LEU A 113 -11.79 -7.01 0.20
N MET A 114 -12.69 -6.04 -0.01
CA MET A 114 -12.34 -4.64 -0.20
C MET A 114 -11.57 -4.08 0.97
N GLN A 115 -12.06 -4.31 2.20
CA GLN A 115 -11.43 -3.77 3.41
C GLN A 115 -10.05 -4.39 3.64
N GLN A 116 -9.93 -5.72 3.52
CA GLN A 116 -8.65 -6.43 3.62
C GLN A 116 -7.63 -5.90 2.61
N THR A 117 -8.05 -5.69 1.36
CA THR A 117 -7.18 -5.16 0.31
C THR A 117 -6.77 -3.72 0.62
N TYR A 118 -7.71 -2.88 1.07
CA TYR A 118 -7.45 -1.50 1.46
C TYR A 118 -6.45 -1.44 2.62
N ASP A 119 -6.64 -2.23 3.67
CA ASP A 119 -5.78 -2.20 4.85
C ASP A 119 -4.34 -2.61 4.51
N ALA A 120 -4.19 -3.70 3.73
CA ALA A 120 -2.88 -4.16 3.27
C ALA A 120 -2.16 -3.10 2.42
N MET A 121 -2.88 -2.46 1.48
CA MET A 121 -2.31 -1.42 0.64
C MET A 121 -1.98 -0.14 1.44
N ASN A 122 -2.88 0.28 2.33
CA ASN A 122 -2.76 1.53 3.07
C ASN A 122 -1.65 1.46 4.11
N GLU A 123 -1.38 0.29 4.69
CA GLU A 123 -0.20 0.09 5.55
C GLU A 123 1.09 0.42 4.80
N ILE A 124 1.29 -0.15 3.60
CA ILE A 124 2.48 0.11 2.79
C ILE A 124 2.52 1.56 2.35
N PHE A 125 1.40 2.11 1.87
CA PHE A 125 1.36 3.51 1.43
C PHE A 125 1.76 4.48 2.53
N LYS A 126 1.27 4.29 3.77
CA LYS A 126 1.68 5.10 4.92
C LYS A 126 3.19 5.08 5.12
N LEU A 127 3.83 3.91 5.05
CA LEU A 127 5.28 3.81 5.17
C LEU A 127 5.98 4.67 4.12
N THR A 128 5.49 4.68 2.87
CA THR A 128 6.06 5.53 1.81
C THR A 128 5.93 7.04 2.08
N THR A 129 4.99 7.46 2.95
CA THR A 129 4.86 8.87 3.34
C THR A 129 5.90 9.34 4.36
N LEU A 130 6.54 8.39 5.06
CA LEU A 130 7.51 8.65 6.12
C LEU A 130 8.96 8.49 5.65
N VAL A 131 9.15 7.85 4.50
CA VAL A 131 10.46 7.49 3.94
C VAL A 131 10.94 8.62 3.01
N ASN A 132 12.26 8.86 3.01
CA ASN A 132 12.88 9.84 2.12
C ASN A 132 12.82 9.37 0.66
N LYS A 133 12.85 10.30 -0.29
CA LYS A 133 12.73 9.97 -1.73
C LYS A 133 13.86 9.04 -2.20
N GLU A 134 15.04 9.14 -1.60
CA GLU A 134 16.23 8.36 -1.92
C GLU A 134 16.12 6.91 -1.48
N ASP A 135 15.21 6.59 -0.56
CA ASP A 135 15.08 5.26 0.04
C ASP A 135 13.85 4.49 -0.51
N LEU A 136 13.03 5.13 -1.34
CA LEU A 136 11.80 4.53 -1.91
C LEU A 136 12.08 3.32 -2.82
N TRP A 137 13.31 3.13 -3.30
CA TRP A 137 13.69 1.93 -4.07
C TRP A 137 13.90 0.69 -3.20
N MET A 138 14.08 0.87 -1.89
CA MET A 138 14.20 -0.24 -0.93
C MET A 138 12.82 -0.77 -0.55
N ASP A 139 12.77 -2.03 -0.11
CA ASP A 139 11.55 -2.56 0.49
C ASP A 139 11.30 -1.85 1.83
N VAL A 140 10.27 -0.99 1.85
CA VAL A 140 9.87 -0.23 3.03
C VAL A 140 9.48 -1.13 4.21
N ARG A 141 9.11 -2.39 3.96
CA ARG A 141 8.83 -3.40 4.99
C ARG A 141 10.12 -3.82 5.70
N GLU A 142 11.21 -4.00 4.95
CA GLU A 142 12.52 -4.32 5.51
C GLU A 142 13.07 -3.16 6.33
N MET A 143 12.89 -1.92 5.86
CA MET A 143 13.31 -0.73 6.60
C MET A 143 12.61 -0.59 7.96
N ARG A 144 11.32 -0.92 8.04
CA ARG A 144 10.59 -0.96 9.33
C ARG A 144 11.23 -1.95 10.29
N ILE A 145 11.57 -3.15 9.82
CA ILE A 145 12.21 -4.20 10.63
C ILE A 145 13.62 -3.76 11.07
N LEU A 146 14.39 -3.13 10.18
CA LEU A 146 15.73 -2.61 10.50
C LEU A 146 15.67 -1.49 11.55
N ASN A 147 14.70 -0.59 11.45
CA ASN A 147 14.51 0.47 12.43
C ASN A 147 14.03 -0.07 13.78
N GLN A 148 13.13 -1.07 13.80
CA GLN A 148 12.74 -1.76 15.03
C GLN A 148 13.93 -2.46 15.70
N LYS A 149 14.75 -3.19 14.93
CA LYS A 149 15.96 -3.84 15.44
C LYS A 149 17.04 -2.86 15.92
N LYS A 150 17.14 -1.66 15.33
CA LYS A 150 18.03 -0.60 15.82
C LYS A 150 17.55 -0.05 17.16
N VAL A 151 16.26 0.26 17.29
CA VAL A 151 15.67 0.72 18.55
C VAL A 151 15.84 -0.33 19.66
N GLU A 152 15.61 -1.61 19.37
CA GLU A 152 15.84 -2.70 20.34
C GLU A 152 17.32 -2.83 20.74
N LYS A 153 18.26 -2.66 19.79
CA LYS A 153 19.71 -2.65 20.09
C LYS A 153 20.16 -1.44 20.90
N ASP A 154 19.57 -0.27 20.65
CA ASP A 154 19.87 0.96 21.40
C ASP A 154 19.31 0.88 22.83
N GLU A 155 18.19 0.17 23.03
CA GLU A 155 17.61 -0.10 24.35
C GLU A 155 18.37 -1.17 25.15
N ASP A 156 18.89 -2.23 24.51
CA ASP A 156 19.73 -3.23 25.17
C ASP A 156 21.18 -2.74 25.40
N GLY A 157 21.70 -1.87 24.54
CA GLY A 157 23.02 -1.24 24.70
C GLY A 157 23.12 -0.28 25.89
N GLY A 158 21.98 0.14 26.45
CA GLY A 158 21.92 1.03 27.62
C GLY A 158 21.98 0.33 28.99
N LYS A 159 22.09 -1.02 29.05
CA LYS A 159 22.02 -1.79 30.31
C LYS A 159 23.32 -2.41 30.81
N GLU A 160 24.46 -2.25 30.14
CA GLU A 160 25.74 -2.82 30.62
C GLU A 160 26.69 -1.84 31.32
N GLU A 161 26.44 -0.52 31.32
CA GLU A 161 27.25 0.45 32.10
C GLU A 161 26.57 0.86 33.41
N GLN A 162 26.31 -0.11 34.30
CA GLN A 162 25.99 0.22 35.69
C GLN A 162 26.29 -0.93 36.68
N LYS A 163 27.49 -1.51 36.59
CA LYS A 163 28.11 -2.26 37.71
C LYS A 163 29.63 -2.15 37.67
N LEU A 164 30.18 -0.99 38.04
CA LEU A 164 31.46 -0.89 38.76
C LEU A 164 31.69 0.57 39.20
N GLN A 165 31.26 0.92 40.41
CA GLN A 165 31.77 2.03 41.21
C GLN A 165 31.19 1.87 42.63
N ASP A 166 31.90 1.07 43.42
CA ASP A 166 31.69 0.96 44.87
C ASP A 166 32.53 2.06 45.55
N PRO A 167 31.93 3.01 46.29
CA PRO A 167 32.65 4.14 46.86
C PRO A 167 33.26 3.81 48.22
N LEU A 168 34.52 4.25 48.41
CA LEU A 168 35.16 4.55 49.71
C LEU A 168 35.57 3.35 50.60
N ILE A 169 36.74 2.75 50.29
CA ILE A 169 37.73 2.42 51.33
C ILE A 169 38.74 3.58 51.35
N GLU A 170 38.54 4.55 52.22
CA GLU A 170 39.59 5.49 52.62
C GLU A 170 39.38 5.98 54.08
N GLU A 171 39.35 5.04 55.03
CA GLU A 171 39.66 5.34 56.43
C GLU A 171 40.58 4.26 57.00
N ALA A 172 41.87 4.39 56.70
CA ALA A 172 42.97 3.78 57.46
C ALA A 172 44.30 4.47 57.13
N LYS A 173 44.49 5.71 57.60
CA LYS A 173 45.80 6.33 57.90
C LYS A 173 45.62 7.70 58.59
N GLN A 174 45.25 7.68 59.86
CA GLN A 174 45.93 8.35 60.97
C GLN A 174 45.38 7.86 62.30
#